data_AF-A0A3N4MFX0-F1
#
_entry.id   AF-A0A3N4MFX0-F1
#
_cell.length_a   1.000
_cell.length_b   1.000
_cell.length_c   1.000
_cell.angle_alpha   90.00
_cell.angle_beta   90.00
_cell.angle_gamma   90.00
#
_symmetry.space_group_name_H-M   'P 1'
#
loop_
_entity.id
_entity.type
_entity.pdbx_description
1 polymer ?
#
loop_
_entity_poly.entity_id
_entity_poly.type
_entity_poly.pdbx_seq_one_letter_code
_entity_poly.pdbx_strand_id
1 'polypeptide(L)'
;MRHLTGLLLLLGTALGAQAQHDHHMPAKKDTVPVVKDTSAHAGHDMQEGHDQHKGHDMSNMSSAYSLNLPMNRNGSGTSWLPDNSPMYMYMAQKGKTSFMFHGNVFLRYTSTDFTAKGSRGAAKLDAPNWFMGMMNHRVGKKGLLNATVMLSFDKPVMGGEGYPLLFQSGETWKGKALVDRQHPHDLFAAVSVGYTHAINKDMDVYAYLGYPGEPTISAPAFMHRVSAMNNPDAPLGHHWQDATHITFGVGTLGFRYKQVKAEFSSFTGREPDENRYDFDKPLFDSYAYRLSYNPSRQWALQFSQAFVHSPEALEPEENVTRTTASAIHTALFRKPGSFVASSAVWGLNNKSDGHKEHSFLAESNLQLQKNAIYGRYEFVEKSTHELQLEDELGEAKFSVHAFTLGYARTLATVWKTNLAIGAQGTINVEDKALYGIYGKNPLSAQVYLRISPALHR
;
A
#
# COMPACT_ATOMS: atom_id res chain seq x y z
N MET A 1 28.39 22.42 -42.09
CA MET A 1 27.90 21.23 -42.81
C MET A 1 28.65 20.03 -42.23
N ARG A 2 27.96 19.13 -41.50
CA ARG A 2 27.71 17.71 -41.88
C ARG A 2 29.00 16.86 -41.84
N HIS A 3 29.20 15.74 -41.11
CA HIS A 3 28.41 14.67 -40.45
C HIS A 3 29.28 14.12 -39.27
N LEU A 4 28.82 13.61 -38.11
CA LEU A 4 27.93 12.50 -37.72
C LEU A 4 28.50 11.08 -37.94
N THR A 5 28.78 10.37 -36.83
CA THR A 5 28.68 8.90 -36.52
C THR A 5 29.51 8.64 -35.24
N GLY A 6 29.07 8.00 -34.15
CA GLY A 6 28.03 7.00 -33.90
C GLY A 6 28.71 5.71 -33.42
N LEU A 7 28.71 5.42 -32.11
CA LEU A 7 29.27 4.17 -31.56
C LEU A 7 28.16 3.36 -30.87
N LEU A 8 27.80 2.23 -31.49
CA LEU A 8 27.04 1.12 -30.92
C LEU A 8 27.96 0.26 -30.04
N LEU A 9 27.42 -0.30 -28.95
CA LEU A 9 28.01 -1.46 -28.27
C LEU A 9 26.95 -2.56 -28.12
N LEU A 10 27.32 -3.73 -28.63
CA LEU A 10 26.52 -4.94 -28.80
C LEU A 10 26.56 -5.86 -27.58
N LEU A 11 25.45 -6.59 -27.39
CA LEU A 11 25.27 -7.73 -26.48
C LEU A 11 26.22 -8.89 -26.80
N GLY A 12 26.66 -9.60 -25.75
CA GLY A 12 27.22 -10.95 -25.83
C GLY A 12 26.41 -11.92 -24.96
N THR A 13 25.81 -12.92 -25.60
CA THR A 13 25.04 -14.03 -25.01
C THR A 13 25.96 -15.13 -24.47
N ALA A 14 25.60 -15.68 -23.30
CA ALA A 14 26.22 -16.85 -22.68
C ALA A 14 25.45 -18.13 -23.04
N LEU A 15 26.17 -19.21 -23.35
CA LEU A 15 25.71 -20.61 -23.26
C LEU A 15 26.91 -21.54 -23.12
N GLY A 16 26.84 -22.47 -22.16
CA GLY A 16 27.74 -23.62 -22.08
C GLY A 16 28.04 -24.07 -20.65
N ALA A 17 27.30 -25.06 -20.15
CA ALA A 17 27.81 -25.99 -19.14
C ALA A 17 27.08 -27.34 -19.26
N GLN A 18 27.86 -28.36 -19.60
CA GLN A 18 27.47 -29.75 -19.73
C GLN A 18 27.24 -30.39 -18.35
N ALA A 19 26.32 -31.36 -18.30
CA ALA A 19 26.14 -32.28 -17.20
C ALA A 19 26.57 -33.68 -17.64
N GLN A 20 27.40 -34.35 -16.84
CA GLN A 20 27.46 -35.81 -16.69
C GLN A 20 28.41 -36.21 -15.56
N HIS A 21 27.94 -37.00 -14.59
CA HIS A 21 28.42 -38.36 -14.31
C HIS A 21 27.66 -38.99 -13.14
N ASP A 22 27.45 -40.30 -13.29
CA ASP A 22 26.53 -41.18 -12.56
C ASP A 22 27.13 -41.94 -11.35
N HIS A 23 26.20 -42.59 -10.63
CA HIS A 23 26.27 -43.88 -9.90
C HIS A 23 26.93 -43.97 -8.51
N HIS A 24 26.12 -44.26 -7.46
CA HIS A 24 25.89 -45.63 -6.95
C HIS A 24 24.87 -45.66 -5.78
N MET A 25 24.01 -46.70 -5.75
CA MET A 25 22.99 -47.03 -4.74
C MET A 25 23.55 -47.98 -3.61
N PRO A 26 22.75 -48.70 -2.80
CA PRO A 26 21.90 -48.31 -1.64
C PRO A 26 22.11 -49.23 -0.38
N ALA A 27 21.46 -48.97 0.77
CA ALA A 27 20.95 -49.94 1.80
C ALA A 27 20.64 -49.21 3.13
N LYS A 28 19.42 -49.19 3.68
CA LYS A 28 18.60 -50.19 4.43
C LYS A 28 18.72 -50.12 5.98
N LYS A 29 17.54 -49.94 6.60
CA LYS A 29 16.97 -50.58 7.81
C LYS A 29 17.36 -50.16 9.25
N ASP A 30 16.29 -49.73 9.94
CA ASP A 30 15.69 -50.23 11.20
C ASP A 30 16.42 -50.22 12.56
N THR A 31 15.70 -49.58 13.52
CA THR A 31 15.45 -49.94 14.94
C THR A 31 16.57 -49.89 15.98
N VAL A 32 16.34 -49.12 17.06
CA VAL A 32 16.84 -49.37 18.44
C VAL A 32 15.80 -48.84 19.48
N PRO A 33 15.61 -49.48 20.66
CA PRO A 33 14.37 -49.45 21.44
C PRO A 33 14.40 -48.60 22.74
N VAL A 34 13.23 -48.57 23.41
CA VAL A 34 12.97 -48.05 24.75
C VAL A 34 13.55 -48.96 25.84
N VAL A 35 14.21 -48.38 26.86
CA VAL A 35 14.34 -48.96 28.22
C VAL A 35 14.22 -47.85 29.29
N LYS A 36 13.53 -48.20 30.38
CA LYS A 36 13.23 -47.41 31.58
C LYS A 36 14.32 -47.52 32.67
N ASP A 37 14.33 -46.48 33.50
CA ASP A 37 14.40 -46.45 34.98
C ASP A 37 15.72 -46.37 35.78
N THR A 38 15.55 -45.68 36.92
CA THR A 38 16.44 -45.47 38.09
C THR A 38 17.54 -44.41 37.88
N SER A 39 17.83 -43.45 38.77
CA SER A 39 17.77 -43.43 40.23
C SER A 39 17.90 -41.97 40.74
N ALA A 40 17.36 -41.71 41.94
CA ALA A 40 17.46 -40.44 42.66
C ALA A 40 18.88 -40.22 43.23
N HIS A 41 19.33 -38.96 43.34
CA HIS A 41 19.95 -38.36 44.54
C HIS A 41 20.34 -36.88 44.33
N ALA A 42 20.01 -36.08 45.35
CA ALA A 42 20.74 -34.92 45.91
C ALA A 42 21.02 -33.66 45.06
N GLY A 43 20.20 -32.63 45.33
CA GLY A 43 20.57 -31.28 45.77
C GLY A 43 21.71 -30.54 45.07
N HIS A 44 21.37 -29.48 44.33
CA HIS A 44 22.25 -28.33 44.10
C HIS A 44 21.42 -27.05 43.94
N ASP A 45 21.84 -26.01 44.67
CA ASP A 45 21.39 -24.63 44.59
C ASP A 45 21.35 -24.13 43.15
N MET A 46 20.24 -23.50 42.74
CA MET A 46 20.16 -22.71 41.53
C MET A 46 19.94 -21.25 41.91
N GLN A 47 21.06 -20.55 42.00
CA GLN A 47 21.15 -19.09 42.00
C GLN A 47 20.71 -18.61 40.61
N GLU A 48 19.46 -18.15 40.47
CA GLU A 48 19.01 -17.53 39.21
C GLU A 48 19.71 -16.17 39.04
N GLY A 49 20.69 -16.16 38.14
CA GLY A 49 21.31 -14.95 37.62
C GLY A 49 20.27 -14.13 36.86
N HIS A 50 19.85 -13.03 37.47
CA HIS A 50 19.14 -11.96 36.78
C HIS A 50 20.08 -11.27 35.78
N ASP A 51 20.17 -11.79 34.56
CA ASP A 51 20.70 -11.05 33.43
C ASP A 51 19.71 -9.96 33.03
N GLN A 52 19.87 -8.78 33.65
CA GLN A 52 19.23 -7.54 33.24
C GLN A 52 19.80 -7.07 31.90
N HIS A 53 19.29 -7.64 30.80
CA HIS A 53 19.36 -6.95 29.53
C HIS A 53 18.47 -5.70 29.61
N LYS A 54 19.11 -4.53 29.79
CA LYS A 54 18.50 -3.22 29.56
C LYS A 54 18.18 -3.06 28.07
N GLY A 55 17.11 -3.73 27.62
CA GLY A 55 16.43 -3.38 26.39
C GLY A 55 15.72 -2.05 26.61
N HIS A 56 15.97 -1.08 25.75
CA HIS A 56 15.16 0.14 25.71
C HIS A 56 13.69 -0.25 25.60
N ASP A 57 12.89 0.28 26.53
CA ASP A 57 11.51 -0.10 26.77
C ASP A 57 10.62 0.27 25.57
N MET A 58 10.47 -0.67 24.63
CA MET A 58 9.55 -0.59 23.50
C MET A 58 8.06 -0.59 23.94
N SER A 59 7.77 -0.69 25.24
CA SER A 59 6.39 -0.79 25.77
C SER A 59 5.58 0.51 25.70
N ASN A 60 6.17 1.63 25.28
CA ASN A 60 5.48 2.93 25.37
C ASN A 60 4.74 3.38 24.10
N MET A 61 4.95 2.74 22.94
CA MET A 61 4.35 3.18 21.68
C MET A 61 3.22 2.26 21.23
N SER A 62 2.00 2.69 21.53
CA SER A 62 0.78 1.96 21.20
C SER A 62 0.25 2.32 19.80
N SER A 63 -0.62 1.47 19.26
CA SER A 63 -1.45 1.79 18.09
C SER A 63 -2.18 3.13 18.28
N ALA A 64 -2.52 3.79 17.16
CA ALA A 64 -3.32 5.01 17.13
C ALA A 64 -4.73 4.82 17.73
N TYR A 65 -5.25 3.59 17.70
CA TYR A 65 -6.62 3.28 18.15
C TYR A 65 -6.69 2.17 19.20
N SER A 66 -5.59 1.92 19.93
CA SER A 66 -5.58 1.01 21.07
C SER A 66 -4.32 1.21 21.91
N LEU A 67 -4.50 1.32 23.23
CA LEU A 67 -3.39 1.33 24.19
C LEU A 67 -2.72 -0.05 24.35
N ASN A 68 -3.38 -1.11 23.85
CA ASN A 68 -3.01 -2.51 24.11
C ASN A 68 -2.51 -3.24 22.85
N LEU A 69 -2.34 -2.53 21.74
CA LEU A 69 -1.81 -3.06 20.48
C LEU A 69 -0.50 -2.35 20.11
N PRO A 70 0.43 -3.05 19.42
CA PRO A 70 1.66 -2.44 18.95
C PRO A 70 1.38 -1.40 17.87
N MET A 71 2.21 -0.36 17.81
CA MET A 71 2.11 0.68 16.78
C MET A 71 2.28 0.14 15.35
N ASN A 72 3.06 -0.93 15.16
CA ASN A 72 3.27 -1.60 13.87
C ASN A 72 1.96 -2.00 13.17
N ARG A 73 0.88 -2.20 13.94
CA ARG A 73 -0.44 -2.54 13.42
C ARG A 73 -1.14 -1.37 12.74
N ASN A 74 -0.67 -0.13 12.91
CA ASN A 74 -1.28 1.03 12.24
C ASN A 74 -1.09 0.93 10.72
N GLY A 75 -2.19 0.88 9.97
CA GLY A 75 -2.20 1.19 8.54
C GLY A 75 -2.55 2.67 8.29
N SER A 76 -3.05 2.98 7.09
CA SER A 76 -3.69 4.26 6.79
C SER A 76 -5.07 4.37 7.45
N GLY A 77 -5.55 5.58 7.72
CA GLY A 77 -6.83 5.79 8.38
C GLY A 77 -6.93 5.03 9.70
N THR A 78 -7.94 4.16 9.80
CA THR A 78 -8.12 3.24 10.92
C THR A 78 -7.72 1.80 10.59
N SER A 79 -7.21 1.50 9.39
CA SER A 79 -6.90 0.15 8.90
C SER A 79 -5.79 -0.56 9.68
N TRP A 80 -5.65 -1.87 9.48
CA TRP A 80 -4.64 -2.69 10.18
C TRP A 80 -3.61 -3.30 9.24
N LEU A 81 -2.35 -3.24 9.67
CA LEU A 81 -1.22 -4.02 9.16
C LEU A 81 -0.90 -5.21 10.09
N PRO A 82 -0.11 -6.20 9.64
CA PRO A 82 0.51 -7.18 10.54
C PRO A 82 1.36 -6.54 11.63
N ASP A 83 1.44 -7.16 12.81
CA ASP A 83 2.32 -6.66 13.90
C ASP A 83 3.81 -6.70 13.53
N ASN A 84 4.17 -7.59 12.61
CA ASN A 84 5.53 -7.71 12.08
C ASN A 84 5.86 -6.64 11.04
N SER A 85 4.95 -5.74 10.70
CA SER A 85 5.21 -4.70 9.71
C SER A 85 6.33 -3.75 10.18
N PRO A 86 7.43 -3.63 9.41
CA PRO A 86 8.52 -2.72 9.75
C PRO A 86 8.06 -1.26 9.65
N MET A 87 8.58 -0.43 10.56
CA MET A 87 8.19 0.98 10.68
C MET A 87 9.30 1.88 10.14
N TYR A 88 9.03 2.63 9.06
CA TYR A 88 9.98 3.56 8.45
C TYR A 88 9.62 5.00 8.80
N MET A 89 9.95 5.44 10.02
CA MET A 89 9.45 6.69 10.58
C MET A 89 10.43 7.33 11.57
N TYR A 90 10.34 8.65 11.72
CA TYR A 90 10.93 9.35 12.86
C TYR A 90 9.95 9.32 14.02
N MET A 91 10.48 9.03 15.19
CA MET A 91 9.70 8.88 16.42
C MET A 91 10.29 9.77 17.49
N ALA A 92 9.42 10.45 18.22
CA ALA A 92 9.77 11.20 19.42
C ALA A 92 8.70 10.98 20.50
N GLN A 93 9.09 11.09 21.76
CA GLN A 93 8.17 11.00 22.88
C GLN A 93 8.48 12.09 23.90
N LYS A 94 7.44 12.74 24.41
CA LYS A 94 7.50 13.73 25.48
C LYS A 94 6.41 13.41 26.51
N GLY A 95 6.82 12.82 27.63
CA GLY A 95 5.90 12.37 28.67
C GLY A 95 4.88 11.37 28.14
N LYS A 96 3.60 11.76 28.16
CA LYS A 96 2.46 10.96 27.70
C LYS A 96 2.13 11.12 26.21
N THR A 97 2.86 11.98 25.51
CA THR A 97 2.66 12.25 24.09
C THR A 97 3.77 11.61 23.28
N SER A 98 3.39 10.89 22.23
CA SER A 98 4.28 10.43 21.17
C SER A 98 3.98 11.14 19.87
N PHE A 99 5.03 11.37 19.10
CA PHE A 99 5.01 11.96 17.78
C PHE A 99 5.66 11.00 16.80
N MET A 100 5.06 10.90 15.62
CA MET A 100 5.55 10.11 14.50
C MET A 100 5.58 11.00 13.26
N PHE A 101 6.66 10.92 12.49
CA PHE A 101 6.72 11.44 11.14
C PHE A 101 7.09 10.34 10.16
N HIS A 102 6.28 10.18 9.14
CA HIS A 102 6.48 9.25 8.03
C HIS A 102 6.34 10.02 6.71
N GLY A 103 6.86 9.48 5.62
CA GLY A 103 6.81 10.16 4.34
C GLY A 103 7.70 9.48 3.31
N ASN A 104 7.48 9.88 2.06
CA ASN A 104 8.22 9.37 0.93
C ASN A 104 8.27 10.42 -0.19
N VAL A 105 9.37 10.46 -0.92
CA VAL A 105 9.55 11.27 -2.13
C VAL A 105 10.25 10.41 -3.17
N PHE A 106 9.66 10.28 -4.35
CA PHE A 106 10.26 9.59 -5.48
C PHE A 106 10.63 10.59 -6.58
N LEU A 107 11.88 11.01 -6.71
CA LEU A 107 12.32 11.76 -7.89
C LEU A 107 12.45 10.79 -9.06
N ARG A 108 11.55 10.87 -10.04
CA ARG A 108 11.36 9.79 -11.02
C ARG A 108 11.33 10.30 -12.45
N TYR A 109 11.90 9.49 -13.35
CA TYR A 109 11.60 9.53 -14.77
C TYR A 109 10.78 8.29 -15.12
N THR A 110 9.58 8.50 -15.66
CA THR A 110 8.71 7.42 -16.15
C THR A 110 8.51 7.56 -17.66
N SER A 111 8.47 6.41 -18.36
CA SER A 111 8.16 6.30 -19.78
C SER A 111 7.18 5.16 -19.97
N THR A 112 5.98 5.49 -20.39
CA THR A 112 4.91 4.54 -20.68
C THR A 112 4.81 4.30 -22.19
N ASP A 113 4.66 3.03 -22.58
CA ASP A 113 4.88 2.55 -23.96
C ASP A 113 6.17 3.12 -24.57
N PHE A 114 7.32 2.82 -23.96
CA PHE A 114 8.61 3.28 -24.50
C PHE A 114 8.95 2.63 -25.86
N THR A 115 8.17 1.64 -26.30
CA THR A 115 8.29 1.06 -27.64
C THR A 115 7.57 1.86 -28.72
N ALA A 116 6.78 2.88 -28.34
CA ALA A 116 6.02 3.75 -29.22
C ALA A 116 5.18 2.98 -30.25
N LYS A 117 4.53 1.89 -29.80
CA LYS A 117 3.66 1.07 -30.65
C LYS A 117 2.21 1.50 -30.59
N GLY A 118 1.81 2.18 -29.52
CA GLY A 118 0.50 2.79 -29.34
C GLY A 118 0.55 4.32 -29.44
N SER A 119 -0.62 4.93 -29.24
CA SER A 119 -0.85 6.38 -29.26
C SER A 119 -0.99 6.99 -27.86
N ARG A 120 -1.20 6.16 -26.84
CA ARG A 120 -1.46 6.58 -25.44
C ARG A 120 -0.20 6.69 -24.56
N GLY A 121 0.96 6.29 -25.07
CA GLY A 121 2.24 6.38 -24.35
C GLY A 121 2.67 7.81 -24.08
N ALA A 122 3.28 8.05 -22.92
CA ALA A 122 3.87 9.33 -22.54
C ALA A 122 5.04 9.15 -21.57
N ALA A 123 5.89 10.17 -21.47
CA ALA A 123 7.01 10.21 -20.54
C ALA A 123 6.99 11.48 -19.69
N LYS A 124 7.50 11.39 -18.46
CA LYS A 124 7.51 12.51 -17.52
C LYS A 124 8.64 12.42 -16.50
N LEU A 125 9.16 13.58 -16.12
CA LEU A 125 9.88 13.77 -14.86
C LEU A 125 8.88 14.26 -13.82
N ASP A 126 8.75 13.52 -12.73
CA ASP A 126 7.79 13.81 -11.66
C ASP A 126 8.38 13.51 -10.28
N ALA A 127 7.60 13.84 -9.24
CA ALA A 127 7.91 13.39 -7.89
C ALA A 127 6.69 13.05 -7.04
N PRO A 128 6.11 11.85 -7.19
CA PRO A 128 5.10 11.36 -6.25
C PRO A 128 5.62 11.46 -4.82
N ASN A 129 4.86 12.12 -3.95
CA ASN A 129 5.30 12.40 -2.59
C ASN A 129 4.15 12.48 -1.59
N TRP A 130 4.48 12.22 -0.33
CA TRP A 130 3.57 12.42 0.78
C TRP A 130 4.33 12.53 2.10
N PHE A 131 3.74 13.23 3.05
CA PHE A 131 4.30 13.49 4.37
C PHE A 131 3.23 13.38 5.43
N MET A 132 3.40 12.48 6.39
CA MET A 132 2.45 12.23 7.45
C MET A 132 3.07 12.55 8.81
N GLY A 133 2.40 13.41 9.57
CA GLY A 133 2.64 13.64 10.99
C GLY A 133 1.53 13.02 11.82
N MET A 134 1.88 12.39 12.94
CA MET A 134 0.92 11.81 13.87
C MET A 134 1.30 12.14 15.31
N MET A 135 0.31 12.43 16.14
CA MET A 135 0.42 12.61 17.58
C MET A 135 -0.49 11.61 18.28
N ASN A 136 0.06 10.88 19.25
CA ASN A 136 -0.70 10.05 20.19
C ASN A 136 -0.50 10.58 21.60
N HIS A 137 -1.57 10.91 22.31
CA HIS A 137 -1.53 11.43 23.67
C HIS A 137 -2.38 10.57 24.61
N ARG A 138 -1.76 9.99 25.64
CA ARG A 138 -2.50 9.19 26.65
C ARG A 138 -3.28 10.11 27.59
N VAL A 139 -4.60 9.89 27.65
CA VAL A 139 -5.55 10.61 28.52
C VAL A 139 -5.97 9.71 29.69
N GLY A 140 -5.50 10.02 30.89
CA GLY A 140 -5.75 9.17 32.07
C GLY A 140 -5.12 7.77 31.91
N LYS A 141 -5.80 6.74 32.46
CA LYS A 141 -5.33 5.34 32.40
C LYS A 141 -5.89 4.55 31.20
N LYS A 142 -6.98 5.03 30.60
CA LYS A 142 -7.78 4.30 29.59
C LYS A 142 -8.00 5.07 28.29
N GLY A 143 -7.73 6.37 28.25
CA GLY A 143 -7.96 7.19 27.08
C GLY A 143 -6.71 7.34 26.21
N LEU A 144 -6.92 7.43 24.90
CA LEU A 144 -5.90 7.79 23.92
C LEU A 144 -6.49 8.77 22.92
N LEU A 145 -5.86 9.93 22.77
CA LEU A 145 -6.16 10.90 21.73
C LEU A 145 -5.13 10.72 20.61
N ASN A 146 -5.61 10.55 19.38
CA ASN A 146 -4.82 10.56 18.16
C ASN A 146 -5.14 11.82 17.35
N ALA A 147 -4.12 12.40 16.73
CA ALA A 147 -4.28 13.39 15.67
C ALA A 147 -3.30 13.08 14.54
N THR A 148 -3.75 13.14 13.29
CA THR A 148 -2.95 12.82 12.11
C THR A 148 -3.14 13.89 11.04
N VAL A 149 -2.05 14.33 10.43
CA VAL A 149 -2.05 15.20 9.25
C VAL A 149 -1.21 14.52 8.18
N MET A 150 -1.73 14.45 6.94
CA MET A 150 -0.99 13.99 5.77
C MET A 150 -1.06 15.08 4.69
N LEU A 151 0.11 15.42 4.16
CA LEU A 151 0.28 16.43 3.12
C LEU A 151 0.84 15.81 1.85
N SER A 152 0.41 16.31 0.70
CA SER A 152 1.00 16.01 -0.61
C SER A 152 1.42 17.29 -1.32
N PHE A 153 2.56 17.24 -2.00
CA PHE A 153 3.03 18.30 -2.90
C PHE A 153 3.01 17.81 -4.34
N ASP A 154 2.09 16.92 -4.68
CA ASP A 154 1.94 16.35 -6.01
C ASP A 154 1.60 17.42 -7.06
N LYS A 155 0.58 18.28 -6.84
CA LYS A 155 0.18 19.34 -7.80
C LYS A 155 1.32 20.27 -8.24
N PRO A 156 2.15 20.85 -7.35
CA PRO A 156 3.24 21.73 -7.80
C PRO A 156 4.36 21.00 -8.55
N VAL A 157 4.55 19.70 -8.34
CA VAL A 157 5.63 18.94 -9.01
C VAL A 157 5.15 18.23 -10.27
N MET A 158 3.92 17.72 -10.29
CA MET A 158 3.36 16.92 -11.38
C MET A 158 2.36 17.70 -12.24
N GLY A 159 1.85 18.85 -11.78
CA GLY A 159 0.75 19.56 -12.43
C GLY A 159 -0.60 18.87 -12.22
N GLY A 160 -1.68 19.50 -12.70
CA GLY A 160 -3.05 19.00 -12.47
C GLY A 160 -3.39 17.72 -13.26
N GLU A 161 -2.70 17.47 -14.38
CA GLU A 161 -2.85 16.22 -15.14
C GLU A 161 -2.11 15.02 -14.51
N GLY A 162 -1.39 15.23 -13.40
CA GLY A 162 -0.66 14.15 -12.72
C GLY A 162 0.40 13.47 -13.59
N TYR A 163 0.60 12.16 -13.46
CA TYR A 163 1.67 11.42 -14.17
C TYR A 163 1.15 10.34 -15.13
N PRO A 164 1.88 10.01 -16.22
CA PRO A 164 1.52 8.92 -17.12
C PRO A 164 1.52 7.56 -16.45
N LEU A 165 0.43 6.81 -16.61
CA LEU A 165 0.26 5.43 -16.18
C LEU A 165 -0.79 4.78 -17.08
N LEU A 166 -0.37 3.95 -18.04
CA LEU A 166 -1.30 3.35 -19.01
C LEU A 166 -2.42 2.59 -18.32
N PHE A 167 -3.62 2.71 -18.89
CA PHE A 167 -4.86 2.16 -18.38
C PHE A 167 -5.32 2.75 -17.04
N GLN A 168 -4.62 3.72 -16.44
CA GLN A 168 -5.17 4.45 -15.31
C GLN A 168 -6.34 5.30 -15.76
N SER A 169 -7.41 5.31 -14.97
CA SER A 169 -8.60 6.13 -15.16
C SER A 169 -9.08 6.60 -13.81
N GLY A 170 -9.78 7.73 -13.79
CA GLY A 170 -10.38 8.31 -12.59
C GLY A 170 -10.15 9.81 -12.48
N GLU A 171 -11.05 10.49 -11.80
CA GLU A 171 -11.08 11.95 -11.62
C GLU A 171 -10.97 12.78 -12.92
N THR A 172 -10.94 14.11 -12.77
CA THR A 172 -10.88 15.06 -13.89
C THR A 172 -9.73 16.05 -13.79
N TRP A 173 -9.38 16.63 -14.93
CA TRP A 173 -8.56 17.83 -15.01
C TRP A 173 -9.08 18.77 -16.09
N LYS A 174 -9.41 20.02 -15.71
CA LYS A 174 -10.07 21.01 -16.55
C LYS A 174 -11.39 20.50 -17.13
N GLY A 175 -12.16 19.78 -16.30
CA GLY A 175 -13.45 19.20 -16.66
C GLY A 175 -13.39 18.06 -17.67
N LYS A 176 -12.22 17.43 -17.87
CA LYS A 176 -12.06 16.24 -18.71
C LYS A 176 -11.57 15.07 -17.88
N ALA A 177 -12.11 13.87 -18.11
CA ALA A 177 -11.64 12.68 -17.40
C ALA A 177 -10.16 12.41 -17.71
N LEU A 178 -9.41 12.00 -16.71
CA LEU A 178 -8.03 11.55 -16.90
C LEU A 178 -8.03 10.09 -17.35
N VAL A 179 -7.34 9.84 -18.46
CA VAL A 179 -7.11 8.50 -19.01
C VAL A 179 -5.62 8.34 -19.26
N ASP A 180 -5.10 7.16 -18.95
CA ASP A 180 -3.68 6.81 -19.01
C ASP A 180 -2.80 7.64 -18.09
N ARG A 181 -3.41 8.19 -17.03
CA ARG A 181 -2.77 9.08 -16.08
C ARG A 181 -3.33 8.89 -14.67
N GLN A 182 -2.44 8.98 -13.69
CA GLN A 182 -2.82 9.07 -12.29
C GLN A 182 -2.90 10.54 -11.86
N HIS A 183 -4.02 10.95 -11.28
CA HIS A 183 -4.23 12.28 -10.73
C HIS A 183 -3.34 12.57 -9.51
N PRO A 184 -2.99 13.85 -9.24
CA PRO A 184 -2.30 14.23 -8.01
C PRO A 184 -3.24 14.17 -6.80
N HIS A 185 -2.70 13.90 -5.60
CA HIS A 185 -3.47 14.09 -4.37
C HIS A 185 -3.68 15.59 -4.06
N ASP A 186 -4.68 15.88 -3.25
CA ASP A 186 -4.86 17.18 -2.60
C ASP A 186 -3.71 17.52 -1.66
N LEU A 187 -3.46 18.83 -1.47
CA LEU A 187 -2.43 19.31 -0.55
C LEU A 187 -2.61 18.71 0.84
N PHE A 188 -3.85 18.62 1.31
CA PHE A 188 -4.21 17.91 2.53
C PHE A 188 -4.84 16.58 2.12
N ALA A 189 -4.10 15.48 2.27
CA ALA A 189 -4.61 14.13 2.02
C ALA A 189 -5.23 13.52 3.29
N ALA A 190 -4.90 14.04 4.48
CA ALA A 190 -5.62 13.72 5.71
C ALA A 190 -5.48 14.83 6.75
N VAL A 191 -6.56 15.14 7.46
CA VAL A 191 -6.57 15.88 8.73
C VAL A 191 -7.58 15.18 9.62
N SER A 192 -7.11 14.45 10.62
CA SER A 192 -7.99 13.60 11.42
C SER A 192 -7.67 13.61 12.89
N VAL A 193 -8.70 13.32 13.68
CA VAL A 193 -8.64 13.14 15.12
C VAL A 193 -9.34 11.85 15.51
N GLY A 194 -8.79 11.15 16.49
CA GLY A 194 -9.37 9.94 17.03
C GLY A 194 -9.34 9.93 18.54
N TYR A 195 -10.35 9.34 19.18
CA TYR A 195 -10.33 9.09 20.60
C TYR A 195 -10.68 7.63 20.88
N THR A 196 -9.82 6.95 21.64
CA THR A 196 -10.03 5.58 22.07
C THR A 196 -10.22 5.52 23.58
N HIS A 197 -11.18 4.70 24.00
CA HIS A 197 -11.36 4.26 25.37
C HIS A 197 -11.08 2.76 25.50
N ALA A 198 -10.03 2.41 26.23
CA ALA A 198 -9.70 1.05 26.58
C ALA A 198 -10.61 0.57 27.72
N ILE A 199 -11.63 -0.23 27.39
CA ILE A 199 -12.54 -0.83 28.37
C ILE A 199 -11.72 -1.73 29.31
N ASN A 200 -10.90 -2.60 28.71
CA ASN A 200 -9.91 -3.45 29.36
C ASN A 200 -8.78 -3.78 28.34
N LYS A 201 -7.83 -4.65 28.70
CA LYS A 201 -6.72 -5.04 27.82
C LYS A 201 -7.15 -5.67 26.48
N ASP A 202 -8.30 -6.33 26.45
CA ASP A 202 -8.81 -7.07 25.31
C ASP A 202 -9.86 -6.27 24.52
N MET A 203 -10.36 -5.15 25.03
CA MET A 203 -11.48 -4.40 24.46
C MET A 203 -11.21 -2.91 24.39
N ASP A 204 -11.38 -2.33 23.20
CA ASP A 204 -11.36 -0.88 22.97
C ASP A 204 -12.61 -0.45 22.20
N VAL A 205 -13.10 0.75 22.49
CA VAL A 205 -14.05 1.48 21.65
C VAL A 205 -13.39 2.78 21.23
N TYR A 206 -13.57 3.20 19.99
CA TYR A 206 -13.04 4.47 19.53
C TYR A 206 -13.95 5.16 18.53
N ALA A 207 -13.77 6.47 18.43
CA ALA A 207 -14.33 7.31 17.38
C ALA A 207 -13.19 7.96 16.59
N TYR A 208 -13.41 8.18 15.30
CA TYR A 208 -12.47 8.83 14.38
C TYR A 208 -13.24 9.82 13.51
N LEU A 209 -12.66 11.01 13.29
CA LEU A 209 -13.16 12.04 12.40
C LEU A 209 -12.04 12.47 11.45
N GLY A 210 -12.32 12.54 10.16
CA GLY A 210 -11.38 12.97 9.13
C GLY A 210 -12.00 14.03 8.21
N TYR A 211 -11.22 15.06 7.88
CA TYR A 211 -11.59 16.10 6.93
C TYR A 211 -10.34 16.71 6.29
N PRO A 212 -9.71 16.05 5.31
CA PRO A 212 -10.07 14.74 4.75
C PRO A 212 -9.60 13.56 5.61
N GLY A 213 -10.08 12.35 5.29
CA GLY A 213 -9.68 11.11 5.94
C GLY A 213 -10.15 9.87 5.20
N GLU A 214 -9.89 8.70 5.79
CA GLU A 214 -10.18 7.40 5.17
C GLU A 214 -11.37 6.71 5.87
N PRO A 215 -12.45 6.38 5.13
CA PRO A 215 -13.57 5.61 5.66
C PRO A 215 -13.21 4.12 5.82
N THR A 216 -14.11 3.36 6.46
CA THR A 216 -13.87 1.96 6.80
C THR A 216 -14.11 1.03 5.61
N ILE A 217 -13.32 1.19 4.55
CA ILE A 217 -13.37 0.34 3.35
C ILE A 217 -11.95 -0.03 2.93
N SER A 218 -11.80 -1.28 2.48
CA SER A 218 -10.58 -1.83 1.91
C SER A 218 -9.39 -2.02 2.84
N ALA A 219 -8.31 -2.51 2.24
CA ALA A 219 -6.97 -2.60 2.78
C ALA A 219 -6.42 -1.19 3.07
N PRO A 220 -5.35 -1.06 3.88
CA PRO A 220 -4.57 0.16 3.93
C PRO A 220 -4.24 0.68 2.53
N ALA A 221 -4.37 1.99 2.33
CA ALA A 221 -4.05 2.70 1.11
C ALA A 221 -2.63 2.31 0.63
N PHE A 222 -2.45 2.18 -0.67
CA PHE A 222 -1.24 1.57 -1.25
C PHE A 222 0.07 2.20 -0.76
N MET A 223 0.11 3.51 -0.55
CA MET A 223 1.26 4.23 -0.03
C MET A 223 1.70 3.77 1.37
N HIS A 224 0.76 3.26 2.17
CA HIS A 224 0.98 2.78 3.53
C HIS A 224 1.24 1.27 3.62
N ARG A 225 1.19 0.53 2.51
CA ARG A 225 1.50 -0.90 2.49
C ARG A 225 3.00 -1.12 2.36
N VAL A 226 3.58 -1.87 3.30
CA VAL A 226 5.00 -2.23 3.27
C VAL A 226 5.36 -2.99 1.98
N SER A 227 4.44 -3.75 1.42
CA SER A 227 4.60 -4.48 0.15
C SER A 227 4.74 -3.57 -1.08
N ALA A 228 4.23 -2.34 -1.03
CA ALA A 228 4.31 -1.36 -2.10
C ALA A 228 5.40 -0.29 -1.88
N MET A 229 6.13 -0.30 -0.76
CA MET A 229 6.97 0.84 -0.36
C MET A 229 8.03 1.29 -1.39
N ASN A 230 8.49 0.39 -2.26
CA ASN A 230 9.49 0.67 -3.31
C ASN A 230 8.85 0.92 -4.69
N ASN A 231 7.53 0.86 -4.82
CA ASN A 231 6.81 1.10 -6.07
C ASN A 231 6.19 2.49 -6.04
N PRO A 232 6.59 3.44 -6.91
CA PRO A 232 6.04 4.78 -6.93
C PRO A 232 4.69 4.88 -7.65
N ASP A 233 4.26 3.85 -8.38
CA ASP A 233 3.00 3.87 -9.11
C ASP A 233 1.82 3.48 -8.21
N ALA A 234 0.73 4.24 -8.34
CA ALA A 234 -0.58 3.85 -7.86
C ALA A 234 -1.00 2.51 -8.52
N PRO A 235 -1.77 1.68 -7.81
CA PRO A 235 -2.43 0.53 -8.42
C PRO A 235 -3.38 0.92 -9.56
N LEU A 236 -3.46 0.10 -10.60
CA LEU A 236 -4.49 0.22 -11.64
C LEU A 236 -5.91 0.08 -11.07
N GLY A 237 -6.05 -0.72 -10.02
CA GLY A 237 -7.31 -0.91 -9.29
C GLY A 237 -7.62 0.14 -8.23
N HIS A 238 -6.91 1.29 -8.18
CA HIS A 238 -7.06 2.28 -7.11
C HIS A 238 -8.52 2.72 -6.87
N HIS A 239 -9.24 3.08 -7.93
CA HIS A 239 -10.66 3.47 -7.89
C HIS A 239 -11.65 2.31 -7.63
N TRP A 240 -11.17 1.06 -7.56
CA TRP A 240 -11.95 -0.11 -7.14
C TRP A 240 -11.64 -0.57 -5.72
N GLN A 241 -10.55 -0.06 -5.15
CA GLN A 241 -9.99 -0.59 -3.90
C GLN A 241 -9.93 0.49 -2.83
N ASP A 242 -9.15 1.55 -3.02
CA ASP A 242 -8.75 2.46 -1.94
C ASP A 242 -8.89 3.96 -2.26
N ALA A 243 -9.51 4.36 -3.37
CA ALA A 243 -9.64 5.78 -3.76
C ALA A 243 -10.31 6.68 -2.69
N THR A 244 -11.23 6.16 -1.87
CA THR A 244 -11.90 6.94 -0.80
C THR A 244 -10.98 7.35 0.36
N HIS A 245 -9.69 7.02 0.34
CA HIS A 245 -8.75 7.28 1.43
C HIS A 245 -8.45 8.76 1.70
N ILE A 246 -8.83 9.66 0.78
CA ILE A 246 -8.67 11.12 0.89
C ILE A 246 -10.01 11.87 0.93
N THR A 247 -11.11 11.20 1.26
CA THR A 247 -12.44 11.80 1.25
C THR A 247 -12.58 12.94 2.26
N PHE A 248 -13.18 14.05 1.83
CA PHE A 248 -13.56 15.18 2.67
C PHE A 248 -14.83 14.91 3.47
N GLY A 249 -14.67 14.44 4.70
CA GLY A 249 -15.74 14.22 5.66
C GLY A 249 -15.94 12.74 5.90
N VAL A 250 -15.39 12.26 7.01
CA VAL A 250 -15.48 10.87 7.46
C VAL A 250 -15.73 10.85 8.95
N GLY A 251 -16.71 10.06 9.39
CA GLY A 251 -16.94 9.76 10.79
C GLY A 251 -17.03 8.25 11.00
N THR A 252 -16.19 7.71 11.87
CA THR A 252 -16.06 6.28 12.11
C THR A 252 -16.26 5.96 13.59
N LEU A 253 -17.02 4.91 13.87
CA LEU A 253 -17.07 4.24 15.17
C LEU A 253 -16.46 2.84 15.03
N GLY A 254 -15.60 2.47 15.97
CA GLY A 254 -14.94 1.18 15.95
C GLY A 254 -14.91 0.49 17.30
N PHE A 255 -15.01 -0.82 17.25
CA PHE A 255 -14.92 -1.71 18.40
C PHE A 255 -13.87 -2.79 18.13
N ARG A 256 -12.93 -2.95 19.05
CA ARG A 256 -11.94 -4.02 19.01
C ARG A 256 -12.22 -5.03 20.12
N TYR A 257 -12.20 -6.31 19.77
CA TYR A 257 -12.06 -7.40 20.73
C TYR A 257 -10.88 -8.29 20.34
N LYS A 258 -9.83 -8.29 21.17
CA LYS A 258 -8.60 -9.06 20.97
C LYS A 258 -7.99 -8.78 19.58
N GLN A 259 -8.01 -9.77 18.69
CA GLN A 259 -7.45 -9.75 17.35
C GLN A 259 -8.47 -9.38 16.27
N VAL A 260 -9.71 -9.11 16.66
CA VAL A 260 -10.81 -8.76 15.75
C VAL A 260 -11.21 -7.31 16.00
N LYS A 261 -11.58 -6.61 14.93
CA LYS A 261 -12.10 -5.25 14.98
C LYS A 261 -13.25 -5.10 13.99
N ALA A 262 -14.33 -4.49 14.45
CA ALA A 262 -15.48 -4.11 13.63
C ALA A 262 -15.58 -2.59 13.62
N GLU A 263 -15.84 -2.02 12.45
CA GLU A 263 -15.86 -0.58 12.23
C GLU A 263 -17.04 -0.23 11.33
N PHE A 264 -17.65 0.93 11.58
CA PHE A 264 -18.70 1.52 10.74
C PHE A 264 -18.36 2.98 10.50
N SER A 265 -18.55 3.46 9.28
CA SER A 265 -18.34 4.86 8.92
C SER A 265 -19.48 5.45 8.11
N SER A 266 -19.71 6.73 8.31
CA SER A 266 -20.45 7.61 7.40
C SER A 266 -19.46 8.60 6.78
N PHE A 267 -19.56 8.83 5.49
CA PHE A 267 -18.58 9.63 4.74
C PHE A 267 -19.19 10.28 3.49
N THR A 268 -18.46 11.21 2.89
CA THR A 268 -18.82 11.82 1.59
C THR A 268 -18.43 10.87 0.44
N GLY A 269 -19.37 10.43 -0.38
CA GLY A 269 -19.08 9.45 -1.44
C GLY A 269 -18.23 9.99 -2.59
N ARG A 270 -18.51 11.24 -2.97
CA ARG A 270 -17.84 11.97 -4.05
C ARG A 270 -16.33 12.04 -3.82
N GLU A 271 -15.56 11.68 -4.85
CA GLU A 271 -14.10 11.89 -4.86
C GLU A 271 -13.78 13.39 -4.83
N PRO A 272 -12.61 13.80 -4.29
CA PRO A 272 -12.22 15.20 -4.30
C PRO A 272 -12.20 15.80 -5.70
N ASP A 273 -12.51 17.09 -5.80
CA ASP A 273 -12.50 17.78 -7.09
C ASP A 273 -11.08 18.09 -7.60
N GLU A 274 -10.98 18.73 -8.77
CA GLU A 274 -9.68 19.06 -9.39
C GLU A 274 -8.91 20.22 -8.72
N ASN A 275 -9.52 20.90 -7.75
CA ASN A 275 -8.95 21.98 -6.95
C ASN A 275 -8.17 21.42 -5.76
N ARG A 276 -6.91 21.07 -6.02
CA ARG A 276 -6.05 20.41 -5.00
C ARG A 276 -5.63 21.22 -3.76
N TYR A 277 -6.25 22.35 -3.46
CA TYR A 277 -5.78 23.27 -2.40
C TYR A 277 -6.85 23.65 -1.38
N ASP A 278 -8.12 23.52 -1.71
CA ASP A 278 -9.24 23.78 -0.83
C ASP A 278 -9.72 22.50 -0.14
N PHE A 279 -10.84 22.64 0.58
CA PHE A 279 -11.47 21.57 1.32
C PHE A 279 -12.89 21.43 0.79
N ASP A 280 -13.19 20.25 0.25
CA ASP A 280 -14.49 19.99 -0.34
C ASP A 280 -15.59 19.92 0.73
N LYS A 281 -16.84 20.11 0.31
CA LYS A 281 -17.96 20.11 1.23
C LYS A 281 -18.22 18.70 1.78
N PRO A 282 -18.26 18.50 3.11
CA PRO A 282 -18.58 17.20 3.68
C PRO A 282 -20.09 16.92 3.61
N LEU A 283 -20.50 15.86 2.93
CA LEU A 283 -21.90 15.50 2.68
C LEU A 283 -22.41 14.36 3.58
N PHE A 284 -21.54 13.44 4.00
CA PHE A 284 -21.92 12.27 4.82
C PHE A 284 -23.09 11.45 4.23
N ASP A 285 -23.11 11.33 2.90
CA ASP A 285 -24.16 10.67 2.10
C ASP A 285 -23.88 9.18 1.81
N SER A 286 -22.72 8.69 2.24
CA SER A 286 -22.23 7.33 2.01
C SER A 286 -21.93 6.62 3.33
N TYR A 287 -21.91 5.29 3.30
CA TYR A 287 -21.69 4.47 4.49
C TYR A 287 -20.90 3.20 4.19
N ALA A 288 -20.07 2.78 5.14
CA ALA A 288 -19.25 1.59 5.01
C ALA A 288 -19.13 0.83 6.34
N TYR A 289 -18.84 -0.46 6.25
CA TYR A 289 -18.40 -1.26 7.39
C TYR A 289 -17.17 -2.10 7.03
N ARG A 290 -16.29 -2.31 8.02
CA ARG A 290 -15.11 -3.17 7.89
C ARG A 290 -14.99 -4.11 9.07
N LEU A 291 -14.71 -5.37 8.77
CA LEU A 291 -14.27 -6.38 9.72
C LEU A 291 -12.80 -6.67 9.46
N SER A 292 -11.95 -6.53 10.48
CA SER A 292 -10.53 -6.84 10.42
C SER A 292 -10.17 -7.95 11.40
N TYR A 293 -9.23 -8.81 11.01
CA TYR A 293 -8.74 -9.91 11.81
C TYR A 293 -7.22 -10.12 11.62
N ASN A 294 -6.46 -10.07 12.71
CA ASN A 294 -5.03 -10.41 12.72
C ASN A 294 -4.82 -11.75 13.45
N PRO A 295 -4.91 -12.91 12.76
CA PRO A 295 -4.80 -14.23 13.39
C PRO A 295 -3.44 -14.49 14.05
N SER A 296 -2.40 -13.82 13.57
CA SER A 296 -1.05 -13.88 14.12
C SER A 296 -0.35 -12.54 13.91
N ARG A 297 0.91 -12.45 14.36
CA ARG A 297 1.74 -11.26 14.14
C ARG A 297 2.10 -11.05 12.67
N GLN A 298 1.93 -12.06 11.82
CA GLN A 298 2.33 -12.03 10.41
C GLN A 298 1.20 -11.67 9.45
N TRP A 299 -0.06 -11.73 9.90
CA TRP A 299 -1.22 -11.63 9.03
C TRP A 299 -2.18 -10.52 9.47
N ALA A 300 -2.71 -9.79 8.50
CA ALA A 300 -3.86 -8.92 8.66
C ALA A 300 -4.85 -9.19 7.53
N LEU A 301 -6.08 -9.52 7.90
CA LEU A 301 -7.17 -9.85 6.97
C LEU A 301 -8.29 -8.82 7.15
N GLN A 302 -8.98 -8.48 6.07
CA GLN A 302 -10.20 -7.68 6.16
C GLN A 302 -11.24 -8.08 5.13
N PHE A 303 -12.50 -7.82 5.48
CA PHE A 303 -13.62 -7.74 4.56
C PHE A 303 -14.36 -6.42 4.83
N SER A 304 -14.80 -5.74 3.78
CA SER A 304 -15.60 -4.53 3.91
C SER A 304 -16.52 -4.32 2.73
N GLN A 305 -17.58 -3.55 2.96
CA GLN A 305 -18.49 -3.09 1.93
C GLN A 305 -18.90 -1.65 2.22
N ALA A 306 -19.05 -0.87 1.16
CA ALA A 306 -19.61 0.47 1.21
C ALA A 306 -20.70 0.64 0.17
N PHE A 307 -21.67 1.48 0.50
CA PHE A 307 -22.49 2.18 -0.47
C PHE A 307 -21.88 3.56 -0.66
N VAL A 308 -21.48 3.88 -1.89
CA VAL A 308 -20.86 5.14 -2.28
C VAL A 308 -21.85 5.88 -3.16
N HIS A 309 -22.39 6.98 -2.64
CA HIS A 309 -23.33 7.82 -3.35
C HIS A 309 -22.58 8.73 -4.31
N SER A 310 -22.94 8.70 -5.60
CA SER A 310 -22.45 9.66 -6.61
C SER A 310 -20.92 9.86 -6.57
N PRO A 311 -20.10 8.80 -6.76
CA PRO A 311 -18.64 8.91 -6.60
C PRO A 311 -17.97 9.79 -7.64
N GLU A 312 -18.42 9.71 -8.90
CA GLU A 312 -17.81 10.37 -10.04
C GLU A 312 -18.49 11.70 -10.37
N ALA A 313 -17.71 12.76 -10.59
CA ALA A 313 -18.26 14.08 -10.92
C ALA A 313 -18.97 14.11 -12.29
N LEU A 314 -18.51 13.26 -13.23
CA LEU A 314 -19.06 13.16 -14.58
C LEU A 314 -20.30 12.25 -14.65
N GLU A 315 -20.54 11.43 -13.63
CA GLU A 315 -21.65 10.49 -13.54
C GLU A 315 -22.46 10.71 -12.25
N PRO A 316 -23.07 11.90 -12.05
CA PRO A 316 -23.64 12.28 -10.77
C PRO A 316 -24.83 11.43 -10.33
N GLU A 317 -25.48 10.71 -11.24
CA GLU A 317 -26.63 9.85 -10.95
C GLU A 317 -26.23 8.41 -10.59
N GLU A 318 -24.95 8.04 -10.77
CA GLU A 318 -24.50 6.68 -10.52
C GLU A 318 -24.17 6.47 -9.04
N ASN A 319 -24.59 5.33 -8.49
CA ASN A 319 -24.21 4.90 -7.15
C ASN A 319 -23.47 3.57 -7.22
N VAL A 320 -22.49 3.38 -6.34
CA VAL A 320 -21.64 2.19 -6.35
C VAL A 320 -21.74 1.47 -5.02
N THR A 321 -22.08 0.18 -5.07
CA THR A 321 -21.81 -0.72 -3.94
C THR A 321 -20.43 -1.33 -4.13
N ARG A 322 -19.46 -0.89 -3.33
CA ARG A 322 -18.07 -1.38 -3.38
C ARG A 322 -17.86 -2.46 -2.33
N THR A 323 -17.45 -3.65 -2.74
CA THR A 323 -17.11 -4.76 -1.85
C THR A 323 -15.64 -5.09 -1.99
N THR A 324 -14.94 -5.28 -0.87
CA THR A 324 -13.50 -5.59 -0.88
C THR A 324 -13.13 -6.67 0.12
N ALA A 325 -12.04 -7.36 -0.16
CA ALA A 325 -11.36 -8.24 0.78
C ALA A 325 -9.86 -8.15 0.57
N SER A 326 -9.08 -8.30 1.64
CA SER A 326 -7.62 -8.34 1.51
C SER A 326 -6.94 -9.23 2.52
N ALA A 327 -5.75 -9.71 2.15
CA ALA A 327 -4.81 -10.39 3.02
C ALA A 327 -3.44 -9.72 2.90
N ILE A 328 -2.89 -9.29 4.03
CA ILE A 328 -1.55 -8.72 4.13
C ILE A 328 -0.69 -9.64 4.98
N HIS A 329 0.48 -9.97 4.48
CA HIS A 329 1.46 -10.81 5.12
C HIS A 329 2.78 -10.07 5.33
N THR A 330 3.40 -10.21 6.50
CA THR A 330 4.77 -9.77 6.72
C THR A 330 5.55 -10.77 7.54
N ALA A 331 6.64 -11.28 6.97
CA ALA A 331 7.58 -12.17 7.65
C ALA A 331 8.97 -11.52 7.73
N LEU A 332 9.47 -11.38 8.96
CA LEU A 332 10.82 -10.90 9.23
C LEU A 332 11.82 -12.04 9.08
N PHE A 333 13.03 -11.74 8.60
CA PHE A 333 14.13 -12.69 8.54
C PHE A 333 15.13 -12.46 9.68
N ARG A 334 16.02 -13.44 9.89
CA ARG A 334 17.04 -13.39 10.97
C ARG A 334 17.99 -12.20 10.86
N LYS A 335 18.29 -11.75 9.63
CA LYS A 335 19.16 -10.59 9.40
C LYS A 335 18.35 -9.31 9.63
N PRO A 336 18.79 -8.39 10.52
CA PRO A 336 18.11 -7.12 10.74
C PRO A 336 17.94 -6.32 9.46
N GLY A 337 16.74 -5.77 9.24
CA GLY A 337 16.39 -5.04 8.03
C GLY A 337 16.10 -5.94 6.81
N SER A 338 15.96 -7.26 7.01
CA SER A 338 15.51 -8.17 5.96
C SER A 338 14.14 -8.76 6.28
N PHE A 339 13.23 -8.74 5.31
CA PHE A 339 11.85 -9.23 5.43
C PHE A 339 11.22 -9.46 4.07
N VAL A 340 10.08 -10.16 4.06
CA VAL A 340 9.14 -10.17 2.94
C VAL A 340 7.80 -9.60 3.42
N ALA A 341 7.25 -8.67 2.65
CA ALA A 341 5.91 -8.13 2.85
C ALA A 341 5.11 -8.32 1.58
N SER A 342 3.90 -8.87 1.68
CA SER A 342 3.05 -9.18 0.53
C SER A 342 1.61 -8.81 0.83
N SER A 343 0.87 -8.38 -0.19
CA SER A 343 -0.55 -8.05 -0.07
C SER A 343 -1.32 -8.62 -1.26
N ALA A 344 -2.51 -9.15 -0.99
CA ALA A 344 -3.51 -9.46 -1.98
C ALA A 344 -4.78 -8.67 -1.67
N VAL A 345 -5.31 -7.94 -2.66
CA VAL A 345 -6.50 -7.08 -2.50
C VAL A 345 -7.45 -7.38 -3.65
N TRP A 346 -8.70 -7.62 -3.33
CA TRP A 346 -9.79 -7.79 -4.29
C TRP A 346 -10.82 -6.69 -4.07
N GLY A 347 -11.31 -6.10 -5.17
CA GLY A 347 -12.38 -5.12 -5.19
C GLY A 347 -13.44 -5.47 -6.22
N LEU A 348 -14.68 -5.14 -5.90
CA LEU A 348 -15.83 -5.23 -6.79
C LEU A 348 -16.63 -3.94 -6.69
N ASN A 349 -16.71 -3.19 -7.79
CA ASN A 349 -17.67 -2.11 -7.95
C ASN A 349 -18.93 -2.69 -8.60
N ASN A 350 -20.07 -2.53 -7.93
CA ASN A 350 -21.39 -2.84 -8.46
C ASN A 350 -22.15 -1.52 -8.64
N LYS A 351 -22.17 -1.03 -9.87
CA LYS A 351 -22.78 0.24 -10.28
C LYS A 351 -24.30 0.11 -10.36
N SER A 352 -25.03 1.21 -10.15
CA SER A 352 -26.50 1.22 -10.07
C SER A 352 -27.20 0.93 -11.41
N ASP A 353 -26.52 1.14 -12.53
CA ASP A 353 -26.97 0.79 -13.88
C ASP A 353 -26.80 -0.71 -14.21
N GLY A 354 -26.23 -1.49 -13.30
CA GLY A 354 -26.03 -2.94 -13.42
C GLY A 354 -24.64 -3.36 -13.88
N HIS A 355 -23.72 -2.41 -14.13
CA HIS A 355 -22.34 -2.72 -14.48
C HIS A 355 -21.55 -3.21 -13.26
N LYS A 356 -20.84 -4.33 -13.44
CA LYS A 356 -19.98 -4.94 -12.42
C LYS A 356 -18.57 -5.03 -12.94
N GLU A 357 -17.65 -4.52 -12.13
CA GLU A 357 -16.23 -4.45 -12.46
C GLU A 357 -15.40 -5.00 -11.31
N HIS A 358 -14.58 -5.98 -11.64
CA HIS A 358 -13.66 -6.59 -10.72
C HIS A 358 -12.27 -5.95 -10.82
N SER A 359 -11.61 -5.82 -9.67
CA SER A 359 -10.18 -5.62 -9.60
C SER A 359 -9.53 -6.64 -8.66
N PHE A 360 -8.30 -7.02 -8.97
CA PHE A 360 -7.46 -7.85 -8.14
C PHE A 360 -6.02 -7.36 -8.23
N LEU A 361 -5.36 -7.32 -7.07
CA LEU A 361 -3.96 -6.96 -6.94
C LEU A 361 -3.26 -7.99 -6.07
N ALA A 362 -2.06 -8.41 -6.51
CA ALA A 362 -1.11 -9.16 -5.70
C ALA A 362 0.26 -8.49 -5.80
N GLU A 363 0.78 -8.00 -4.68
CA GLU A 363 2.06 -7.30 -4.62
C GLU A 363 2.97 -7.90 -3.55
N SER A 364 4.29 -7.80 -3.76
CA SER A 364 5.28 -8.29 -2.81
C SER A 364 6.57 -7.48 -2.86
N ASN A 365 7.18 -7.29 -1.69
CA ASN A 365 8.48 -6.69 -1.52
C ASN A 365 9.37 -7.60 -0.66
N LEU A 366 10.45 -8.09 -1.27
CA LEU A 366 11.53 -8.81 -0.60
C LEU A 366 12.66 -7.82 -0.28
N GLN A 367 12.74 -7.39 0.98
CA GLN A 367 13.83 -6.56 1.48
C GLN A 367 14.97 -7.44 1.99
N LEU A 368 16.17 -7.25 1.46
CA LEU A 368 17.42 -7.89 1.88
C LEU A 368 18.45 -6.82 2.23
N GLN A 369 18.36 -6.30 3.46
CA GLN A 369 19.17 -5.21 3.98
C GLN A 369 19.08 -3.96 3.11
N LYS A 370 20.09 -3.66 2.29
CA LYS A 370 20.11 -2.50 1.39
C LYS A 370 19.41 -2.75 0.06
N ASN A 371 19.16 -4.00 -0.31
CA ASN A 371 18.57 -4.35 -1.61
C ASN A 371 17.12 -4.73 -1.43
N ALA A 372 16.29 -4.42 -2.42
CA ALA A 372 14.92 -4.88 -2.50
C ALA A 372 14.61 -5.37 -3.91
N ILE A 373 13.90 -6.49 -4.00
CA ILE A 373 13.22 -6.91 -5.22
C ILE A 373 11.73 -6.85 -4.90
N TYR A 374 10.96 -6.21 -5.76
CA TYR A 374 9.53 -6.05 -5.57
C TYR A 374 8.80 -6.25 -6.89
N GLY A 375 7.53 -6.65 -6.80
CA GLY A 375 6.70 -6.84 -7.96
C GLY A 375 5.23 -6.72 -7.62
N ARG A 376 4.43 -6.49 -8.64
CA ARG A 376 2.99 -6.34 -8.54
C ARG A 376 2.32 -6.91 -9.78
N TYR A 377 1.32 -7.76 -9.55
CA TYR A 377 0.37 -8.22 -10.55
C TYR A 377 -0.97 -7.55 -10.30
N GLU A 378 -1.60 -7.06 -11.36
CA GLU A 378 -2.89 -6.38 -11.30
C GLU A 378 -3.78 -6.92 -12.41
N PHE A 379 -5.05 -7.08 -12.07
CA PHE A 379 -6.15 -7.32 -12.99
C PHE A 379 -7.23 -6.30 -12.68
N VAL A 380 -7.73 -5.61 -13.69
CA VAL A 380 -8.85 -4.69 -13.57
C VAL A 380 -9.72 -4.80 -14.80
N GLU A 381 -11.03 -4.86 -14.60
CA GLU A 381 -11.99 -4.71 -15.68
C GLU A 381 -12.32 -3.23 -15.85
N LYS A 382 -12.13 -2.69 -17.07
CA LYS A 382 -12.39 -1.29 -17.39
C LYS A 382 -13.42 -1.16 -18.49
N SER A 383 -14.34 -0.22 -18.34
CA SER A 383 -15.30 0.09 -19.40
C SER A 383 -14.67 0.96 -20.49
N THR A 384 -15.31 0.98 -21.65
CA THR A 384 -15.00 1.94 -22.73
C THR A 384 -15.20 3.38 -22.26
N HIS A 385 -16.13 3.63 -21.35
CA HIS A 385 -16.34 4.96 -20.75
C HIS A 385 -15.08 5.44 -20.04
N GLU A 386 -14.56 4.61 -19.13
CA GLU A 386 -13.37 4.91 -18.33
C GLU A 386 -12.11 5.09 -19.16
N LEU A 387 -12.03 4.43 -20.31
CA LEU A 387 -10.91 4.55 -21.25
C LEU A 387 -11.13 5.66 -22.30
N GLN A 388 -12.27 6.35 -22.28
CA GLN A 388 -12.71 7.29 -23.32
C GLN A 388 -12.65 6.69 -24.72
N LEU A 389 -13.26 5.51 -24.90
CA LEU A 389 -13.28 4.74 -26.15
C LEU A 389 -14.69 4.39 -26.64
N GLU A 390 -15.75 4.93 -26.01
CA GLU A 390 -17.13 4.62 -26.40
C GLU A 390 -17.45 5.03 -27.84
N ASP A 391 -16.96 6.20 -28.28
CA ASP A 391 -17.14 6.68 -29.66
C ASP A 391 -16.46 5.77 -30.70
N GLU A 392 -15.37 5.08 -30.30
CA GLU A 392 -14.56 4.25 -31.20
C GLU A 392 -15.00 2.78 -31.19
N LEU A 393 -15.39 2.26 -30.03
CA LEU A 393 -15.60 0.82 -29.78
C LEU A 393 -17.01 0.48 -29.29
N GLY A 394 -17.89 1.46 -29.08
CA GLY A 394 -19.20 1.29 -28.45
C GLY A 394 -19.07 0.99 -26.96
N GLU A 395 -20.17 0.62 -26.31
CA GLU A 395 -20.17 0.17 -24.92
C GLU A 395 -19.54 -1.24 -24.81
N ALA A 396 -18.40 -1.34 -24.14
CA ALA A 396 -17.74 -2.61 -23.87
C ALA A 396 -16.96 -2.57 -22.55
N LYS A 397 -16.53 -3.76 -22.10
CA LYS A 397 -15.65 -3.94 -20.93
C LYS A 397 -14.43 -4.75 -21.33
N PHE A 398 -13.25 -4.31 -20.90
CA PHE A 398 -11.97 -4.93 -21.22
C PHE A 398 -11.27 -5.41 -19.97
N SER A 399 -10.63 -6.56 -20.07
CA SER A 399 -9.73 -7.06 -19.04
C SER A 399 -8.34 -6.50 -19.26
N VAL A 400 -7.82 -5.75 -18.28
CA VAL A 400 -6.46 -5.23 -18.29
C VAL A 400 -5.65 -5.94 -17.23
N HIS A 401 -4.53 -6.54 -17.64
CA HIS A 401 -3.55 -7.12 -16.74
C HIS A 401 -2.27 -6.31 -16.76
N ALA A 402 -1.63 -6.11 -15.61
CA ALA A 402 -0.32 -5.49 -15.51
C ALA A 402 0.64 -6.35 -14.68
N PHE A 403 1.86 -6.52 -15.17
CA PHE A 403 2.94 -7.21 -14.48
C PHE A 403 4.11 -6.26 -14.31
N THR A 404 4.38 -5.87 -13.06
CA THR A 404 5.46 -4.97 -12.69
C THR A 404 6.54 -5.72 -11.93
N LEU A 405 7.80 -5.50 -12.30
CA LEU A 405 8.97 -6.00 -11.57
C LEU A 405 9.98 -4.88 -11.40
N GLY A 406 10.48 -4.71 -10.18
CA GLY A 406 11.43 -3.68 -9.84
C GLY A 406 12.51 -4.11 -8.87
N TYR A 407 13.58 -3.33 -8.88
CA TYR A 407 14.70 -3.45 -7.96
C TYR A 407 15.02 -2.08 -7.36
N ALA A 408 15.30 -2.06 -6.07
CA ALA A 408 15.74 -0.86 -5.37
C ALA A 408 16.96 -1.15 -4.49
N ARG A 409 17.82 -0.14 -4.32
CA ARG A 409 18.99 -0.20 -3.45
C ARG A 409 19.14 1.07 -2.64
N THR A 410 19.18 0.94 -1.31
CA THR A 410 19.58 2.03 -0.41
C THR A 410 21.06 2.32 -0.60
N LEU A 411 21.37 3.51 -1.08
CA LEU A 411 22.73 4.00 -1.32
C LEU A 411 23.37 4.51 -0.04
N ALA A 412 22.63 5.34 0.70
CA ALA A 412 23.10 5.96 1.93
C ALA A 412 21.97 6.08 2.96
N THR A 413 22.37 6.13 4.24
CA THR A 413 21.48 6.48 5.34
C THR A 413 22.14 7.58 6.16
N VAL A 414 21.56 8.78 6.17
CA VAL A 414 22.10 9.97 6.86
C VAL A 414 21.00 10.55 7.75
N TRP A 415 21.30 10.84 9.02
CA TRP A 415 20.32 11.33 10.00
C TRP A 415 19.00 10.52 10.04
N LYS A 416 19.12 9.18 10.02
CA LYS A 416 17.98 8.25 9.93
C LYS A 416 17.09 8.46 8.69
N THR A 417 17.58 9.10 7.65
CA THR A 417 16.93 9.22 6.32
C THR A 417 17.64 8.29 5.34
N ASN A 418 16.89 7.50 4.59
CA ASN A 418 17.41 6.70 3.49
C ASN A 418 17.37 7.50 2.18
N LEU A 419 18.46 7.40 1.42
CA LEU A 419 18.50 7.69 -0.01
C LEU A 419 18.66 6.37 -0.76
N ALA A 420 17.70 6.03 -1.61
CA ALA A 420 17.73 4.84 -2.45
C ALA A 420 17.64 5.19 -3.93
N ILE A 421 18.15 4.30 -4.78
CA ILE A 421 17.93 4.31 -6.22
C ILE A 421 17.13 3.07 -6.60
N GLY A 422 16.24 3.18 -7.58
CA GLY A 422 15.52 2.03 -8.09
C GLY A 422 15.13 2.17 -9.55
N ALA A 423 14.75 1.04 -10.12
CA ALA A 423 14.18 0.94 -11.45
C ALA A 423 13.10 -0.14 -11.46
N GLN A 424 12.07 0.02 -12.29
CA GLN A 424 11.11 -1.03 -12.58
C GLN A 424 10.66 -0.98 -14.04
N GLY A 425 10.14 -2.11 -14.50
CA GLY A 425 9.43 -2.22 -15.76
C GLY A 425 8.06 -2.85 -15.56
N THR A 426 7.13 -2.48 -16.43
CA THR A 426 5.76 -2.99 -16.45
C THR A 426 5.40 -3.43 -17.86
N ILE A 427 4.81 -4.62 -17.98
CA ILE A 427 4.15 -5.08 -19.20
C ILE A 427 2.65 -5.15 -18.93
N ASN A 428 1.87 -4.51 -19.79
CA ASN A 428 0.43 -4.69 -19.78
C ASN A 428 0.03 -5.80 -20.77
N VAL A 429 -1.05 -6.50 -20.46
CA VAL A 429 -1.68 -7.48 -21.34
C VAL A 429 -3.16 -7.15 -21.38
N GLU A 430 -3.61 -6.75 -22.55
CA GLU A 430 -4.92 -6.17 -22.82
C GLU A 430 -5.68 -6.95 -23.90
N ASP A 431 -6.98 -6.70 -23.99
CA ASP A 431 -7.82 -7.27 -25.04
C ASP A 431 -7.36 -6.83 -26.44
N LYS A 432 -7.49 -7.73 -27.42
CA LYS A 432 -7.04 -7.48 -28.80
C LYS A 432 -7.68 -6.25 -29.44
N ALA A 433 -8.89 -5.89 -29.00
CA ALA A 433 -9.60 -4.70 -29.46
C ALA A 433 -8.81 -3.40 -29.14
N LEU A 434 -7.98 -3.41 -28.10
CA LEU A 434 -7.20 -2.27 -27.64
C LEU A 434 -5.85 -2.13 -28.36
N TYR A 435 -5.42 -3.12 -29.14
CA TYR A 435 -4.12 -3.11 -29.83
C TYR A 435 -3.95 -1.93 -30.80
N GLY A 436 -5.02 -1.45 -31.42
CA GLY A 436 -4.96 -0.29 -32.33
C GLY A 436 -4.61 1.01 -31.62
N ILE A 437 -4.89 1.09 -30.33
CA ILE A 437 -4.73 2.31 -29.51
C ILE A 437 -3.46 2.21 -28.66
N TYR A 438 -3.26 1.08 -28.00
CA TYR A 438 -2.17 0.87 -27.03
C TYR A 438 -0.95 0.17 -27.61
N GLY A 439 -1.06 -0.45 -28.79
CA GLY A 439 -0.09 -1.42 -29.27
C GLY A 439 -0.21 -2.74 -28.50
N LYS A 440 0.32 -3.83 -29.06
CA LYS A 440 0.27 -5.15 -28.40
C LYS A 440 1.27 -5.22 -27.24
N ASN A 441 0.74 -5.43 -26.04
CA ASN A 441 1.48 -5.57 -24.78
C ASN A 441 2.45 -4.40 -24.52
N PRO A 442 1.94 -3.18 -24.31
CA PRO A 442 2.78 -2.00 -24.17
C PRO A 442 3.72 -2.13 -22.96
N LEU A 443 4.96 -1.71 -23.16
CA LEU A 443 6.02 -1.78 -22.16
C LEU A 443 6.29 -0.41 -21.56
N SER A 444 6.29 -0.34 -20.24
CA SER A 444 6.61 0.86 -19.48
C SER A 444 7.86 0.64 -18.64
N ALA A 445 8.65 1.69 -18.40
CA ALA A 445 9.84 1.64 -17.59
C ALA A 445 10.03 2.94 -16.81
N GLN A 446 10.65 2.84 -15.64
CA GLN A 446 11.00 4.00 -14.84
C GLN A 446 12.25 3.79 -14.02
N VAL A 447 12.91 4.91 -13.74
CA VAL A 447 14.05 5.01 -12.83
C VAL A 447 13.77 6.11 -11.81
N TYR A 448 14.20 5.92 -10.57
CA TYR A 448 13.94 6.89 -9.51
C TYR A 448 15.04 6.96 -8.45
N LEU A 449 15.10 8.10 -7.78
CA LEU A 449 15.67 8.24 -6.45
C LEU A 449 14.54 8.32 -5.42
N ARG A 450 14.67 7.61 -4.32
CA ARG A 450 13.69 7.61 -3.23
C ARG A 450 14.30 8.16 -1.95
N ILE A 451 13.62 9.12 -1.33
CA ILE A 451 13.94 9.67 -0.02
C ILE A 451 12.85 9.25 0.95
N SER A 452 13.22 8.57 2.03
CA SER A 452 12.27 8.13 3.07
C SER A 452 12.96 8.10 4.43
N PRO A 453 12.23 8.10 5.55
CA PRO A 453 12.82 7.71 6.83
C PRO A 453 13.42 6.30 6.75
N ALA A 454 14.43 6.05 7.57
CA ALA A 454 15.03 4.74 7.75
C ALA A 454 14.20 3.88 8.70
N LEU A 455 14.49 2.58 8.71
CA LEU A 455 13.86 1.64 9.61
C LEU A 455 14.07 2.09 11.07
N HIS A 456 12.96 2.31 11.78
CA HIS A 456 12.95 2.58 13.21
C HIS A 456 13.46 1.34 13.95
N ARG A 457 14.39 1.54 14.89
CA ARG A 457 15.04 0.49 15.67
C ARG A 457 14.75 0.69 17.14
#